data_AF-A0A957T9W9-F1
#
_entry.id   AF-A0A957T9W9-F1
#
_cell.length_a   1.000
_cell.length_b   1.000
_cell.length_c   1.000
_cell.angle_alpha   90.00
_cell.angle_beta   90.00
_cell.angle_gamma   90.00
#
_symmetry.space_group_name_H-M   'P 1'
#
loop_
_entity.id
_entity.type
_entity.pdbx_description
1 polymer ?
#
loop_
_entity_poly.entity_id
_entity_poly.type
_entity_poly.pdbx_seq_one_letter_code
_entity_poly.pdbx_strand_id
1 'polypeptide(L)'
;PTLVGSRVFISMGSGVYAVDIQSMQQIWRYETGSVADTPPAYSPSRDLVIVASRDLYVHAIRNGDGAQAWRSKTSVLDPGDPGISANNNLAQVSRGWPVIAEGNGLVLVKLRLDWQTLWTWNPWPTTNGQMRTNLTGSPDQQALLVLNIDTGNTAFVANVGHGGYGDGDYMPMGPQPVVKRLDNGGEVAYVVMRAEPCLAEPCDGRWDSRLGEMMLNNSTVPGYAAGEVRFMTNSFFPTDEQAQLSMAGNDIFAGHWEAGIAHRIVDRSNNLGTADNPIQVINLPHIVASQDQDQCNSGFLSSHYCGSGLYNTRTWPGGFYVYWNLSNIYDEYWSEYAMWTVSGDTVYFVGTDGSLVALENGNPEGVAVRTAPRPVETGEINVSQGTIPAAQARAYAGRTMTVDGEINEVFSNGKAVYLTYHKPHAGHFLVRILKKDWGNFVTSPLDTYTAGQRLRVTGEIEWYQGDPVIYAHAPDQIEIVADEIAFRGD
;
A
#
# COMPACT_ATOMS: atom_id res chain seq x y z
N PRO A 1 1.43 -6.19 -17.51
CA PRO A 1 1.09 -7.02 -18.69
C PRO A 1 0.33 -8.26 -18.22
N THR A 2 -0.41 -8.93 -19.10
CA THR A 2 -1.12 -10.18 -18.78
C THR A 2 -0.86 -11.22 -19.86
N LEU A 3 -0.46 -12.43 -19.45
CA LEU A 3 -0.11 -13.53 -20.33
C LEU A 3 -1.25 -14.53 -20.39
N VAL A 4 -1.70 -14.87 -21.60
CA VAL A 4 -2.80 -15.83 -21.85
C VAL A 4 -2.43 -16.71 -23.04
N GLY A 5 -2.11 -17.97 -22.78
CA GLY A 5 -1.66 -18.90 -23.82
C GLY A 5 -0.42 -18.36 -24.54
N SER A 6 -0.49 -18.19 -25.86
CA SER A 6 0.59 -17.62 -26.69
C SER A 6 0.50 -16.08 -26.85
N ARG A 7 -0.39 -15.41 -26.12
CA ARG A 7 -0.60 -13.96 -26.24
C ARG A 7 -0.20 -13.22 -24.97
N VAL A 8 0.40 -12.05 -25.13
CA VAL A 8 0.59 -11.09 -24.04
C VAL A 8 -0.19 -9.81 -24.34
N PHE A 9 -0.92 -9.32 -23.33
CA PHE A 9 -1.60 -8.04 -23.34
C PHE A 9 -0.78 -6.99 -22.60
N ILE A 10 -0.57 -5.82 -23.24
CA ILE A 10 0.29 -4.76 -22.73
C ILE A 10 -0.41 -3.41 -22.88
N SER A 11 -0.45 -2.61 -21.81
CA SER A 11 -0.80 -1.19 -21.84
C SER A 11 0.46 -0.36 -22.02
N MET A 12 0.48 0.55 -23.00
CA MET A 12 1.60 1.45 -23.28
C MET A 12 1.11 2.76 -23.87
N GLY A 13 1.33 3.88 -23.16
CA GLY A 13 0.78 5.17 -23.57
C GLY A 13 -0.75 5.12 -23.62
N SER A 14 -1.38 5.55 -24.71
CA SER A 14 -2.82 5.38 -24.97
C SER A 14 -3.20 4.06 -25.65
N GLY A 15 -2.22 3.19 -25.89
CA GLY A 15 -2.42 1.95 -26.62
C GLY A 15 -2.51 0.74 -25.70
N VAL A 16 -3.37 -0.20 -26.09
CA VAL A 16 -3.44 -1.55 -25.53
C VAL A 16 -3.18 -2.52 -26.66
N TYR A 17 -2.23 -3.43 -26.46
CA TYR A 17 -1.70 -4.30 -27.50
C TYR A 17 -1.91 -5.75 -27.11
N ALA A 18 -2.27 -6.59 -28.08
CA ALA A 18 -2.00 -8.02 -28.01
C ALA A 18 -0.80 -8.34 -28.90
N VAL A 19 0.15 -9.07 -28.35
CA VAL A 19 1.36 -9.51 -29.05
C VAL A 19 1.45 -11.03 -28.93
N ASP A 20 1.79 -11.69 -30.02
CA ASP A 20 2.12 -13.12 -29.99
C ASP A 20 3.52 -13.31 -29.39
N ILE A 21 3.63 -14.13 -28.35
CA ILE A 21 4.89 -14.27 -27.59
C ILE A 21 5.97 -15.06 -28.32
N GLN A 22 5.64 -15.76 -29.40
CA GLN A 22 6.61 -16.55 -30.17
C GLN A 22 7.22 -15.72 -31.30
N SER A 23 6.38 -15.06 -32.08
CA SER A 23 6.77 -14.24 -33.23
C SER A 23 7.09 -12.78 -32.86
N MET A 24 6.71 -12.36 -31.65
CA MET A 24 6.78 -10.97 -31.18
C MET A 24 6.01 -9.98 -32.07
N GLN A 25 5.09 -10.48 -32.89
CA GLN A 25 4.28 -9.65 -33.78
C GLN A 25 3.02 -9.15 -33.06
N GLN A 26 2.66 -7.90 -33.35
CA GLN A 26 1.39 -7.33 -32.91
C GLN A 26 0.23 -8.08 -33.60
N ILE A 27 -0.70 -8.59 -32.79
CA ILE A 27 -1.95 -9.21 -33.26
C ILE A 27 -2.98 -8.11 -33.51
N TRP A 28 -3.19 -7.26 -32.51
CA TRP A 28 -4.07 -6.09 -32.60
C TRP A 28 -3.59 -4.98 -31.67
N ARG A 29 -4.10 -3.77 -31.90
CA ARG A 29 -3.92 -2.59 -31.07
C ARG A 29 -5.27 -1.90 -30.89
N TYR A 30 -5.55 -1.48 -29.67
CA TYR A 30 -6.72 -0.69 -29.29
C TYR A 30 -6.26 0.65 -28.71
N GLU A 31 -6.90 1.74 -29.10
CA GLU A 31 -6.65 3.07 -28.54
C GLU A 31 -7.71 3.43 -27.51
N THR A 32 -7.29 3.70 -26.28
CA THR A 32 -8.19 4.14 -25.20
C THR A 32 -8.57 5.63 -25.32
N GLY A 33 -7.82 6.42 -26.09
CA GLY A 33 -8.01 7.88 -26.23
C GLY A 33 -7.45 8.72 -25.07
N SER A 34 -7.05 8.06 -23.98
CA SER A 34 -6.27 8.59 -22.85
C SER A 34 -5.23 7.55 -22.44
N VAL A 35 -4.28 7.87 -21.56
CA VAL A 35 -3.26 6.90 -21.11
C VAL A 35 -3.93 5.66 -20.51
N ALA A 36 -3.62 4.47 -21.02
CA ALA A 36 -4.04 3.19 -20.44
C ALA A 36 -3.23 2.94 -19.16
N ASP A 37 -3.78 3.33 -18.01
CA ASP A 37 -3.04 3.48 -16.76
C ASP A 37 -2.91 2.17 -15.97
N THR A 38 -3.79 1.19 -16.24
CA THR A 38 -3.76 -0.11 -15.57
C THR A 38 -3.18 -1.19 -16.48
N PRO A 39 -2.54 -2.24 -15.93
CA PRO A 39 -2.30 -3.45 -16.70
C PRO A 39 -3.65 -4.06 -17.16
N PRO A 40 -3.68 -4.75 -18.32
CA PRO A 40 -4.92 -5.36 -18.80
C PRO A 40 -5.31 -6.58 -17.96
N ALA A 41 -6.59 -6.75 -17.62
CA ALA A 41 -7.14 -8.01 -17.10
C ALA A 41 -7.83 -8.78 -18.23
N TYR A 42 -7.91 -10.11 -18.15
CA TYR A 42 -8.53 -10.92 -19.21
C TYR A 42 -9.62 -11.82 -18.63
N SER A 43 -10.78 -11.84 -19.30
CA SER A 43 -11.88 -12.75 -19.02
C SER A 43 -11.92 -13.90 -20.03
N PRO A 44 -11.60 -15.14 -19.62
CA PRO A 44 -11.67 -16.28 -20.52
C PRO A 44 -13.10 -16.61 -20.96
N SER A 45 -14.10 -16.43 -20.09
CA SER A 45 -15.48 -16.82 -20.43
C SER A 45 -16.17 -15.84 -21.38
N ARG A 46 -15.76 -14.56 -21.39
CA ARG A 46 -16.28 -13.54 -22.33
C ARG A 46 -15.33 -13.24 -23.50
N ASP A 47 -14.10 -13.73 -23.44
CA ASP A 47 -13.01 -13.38 -24.37
C ASP A 47 -12.77 -11.86 -24.46
N LEU A 48 -12.79 -11.20 -23.31
CA LEU A 48 -12.62 -9.75 -23.18
C LEU A 48 -11.35 -9.39 -22.42
N VAL A 49 -10.64 -8.39 -22.93
CA VAL A 49 -9.54 -7.70 -22.24
C VAL A 49 -10.10 -6.42 -21.63
N ILE A 50 -9.88 -6.22 -20.33
CA ILE A 50 -10.39 -5.09 -19.56
C ILE A 50 -9.24 -4.21 -19.10
N VAL A 51 -9.39 -2.90 -19.25
CA VAL A 51 -8.39 -1.90 -18.85
C VAL A 51 -9.08 -0.63 -18.39
N ALA A 52 -8.48 0.10 -17.45
CA ALA A 52 -8.90 1.45 -17.10
C ALA A 52 -7.86 2.48 -17.57
N SER A 53 -8.34 3.57 -18.15
CA SER A 53 -7.53 4.69 -18.62
C SER A 53 -7.57 5.85 -17.64
N ARG A 54 -6.57 6.74 -17.75
CA ARG A 54 -6.34 7.88 -16.86
C ARG A 54 -7.51 8.87 -16.81
N ASP A 55 -8.35 8.90 -17.84
CA ASP A 55 -9.60 9.67 -17.89
C ASP A 55 -10.78 9.02 -17.13
N LEU A 56 -10.49 7.98 -16.32
CA LEU A 56 -11.43 7.19 -15.51
C LEU A 56 -12.43 6.35 -16.30
N TYR A 57 -12.19 6.14 -17.59
CA TYR A 57 -12.97 5.19 -18.37
C TYR A 57 -12.45 3.77 -18.19
N VAL A 58 -13.38 2.82 -18.08
CA VAL A 58 -13.11 1.40 -18.18
C VAL A 58 -13.48 0.95 -19.59
N HIS A 59 -12.62 0.14 -20.19
CA HIS A 59 -12.76 -0.36 -21.55
C HIS A 59 -12.82 -1.87 -21.53
N ALA A 60 -13.74 -2.43 -22.30
CA ALA A 60 -13.67 -3.83 -22.72
C ALA A 60 -13.32 -3.92 -24.19
N ILE A 61 -12.34 -4.77 -24.48
CA ILE A 61 -11.72 -4.94 -25.78
C ILE A 61 -11.88 -6.42 -26.15
N ARG A 62 -12.40 -6.71 -27.33
CA ARG A 62 -12.50 -8.10 -27.81
C ARG A 62 -11.10 -8.64 -28.07
N ASN A 63 -10.77 -9.78 -27.46
CA ASN A 63 -9.46 -10.40 -27.65
C ASN A 63 -9.26 -10.92 -29.09
N GLY A 64 -10.35 -11.25 -29.81
CA GLY A 64 -10.28 -11.73 -31.19
C GLY A 64 -9.60 -10.75 -32.16
N ASP A 65 -9.96 -9.47 -32.09
CA ASP A 65 -9.61 -8.45 -33.11
C ASP A 65 -9.18 -7.09 -32.53
N GLY A 66 -9.24 -6.89 -31.21
CA GLY A 66 -8.95 -5.61 -30.57
C GLY A 66 -10.09 -4.59 -30.68
N ALA A 67 -11.27 -4.96 -31.17
CA ALA A 67 -12.40 -4.05 -31.29
C ALA A 67 -13.01 -3.71 -29.93
N GLN A 68 -13.50 -2.48 -29.78
CA GLN A 68 -14.23 -2.06 -28.58
C GLN A 68 -15.51 -2.91 -28.42
N ALA A 69 -15.64 -3.58 -27.29
CA ALA A 69 -16.91 -4.15 -26.85
C ALA A 69 -17.76 -3.05 -26.18
N TRP A 70 -17.17 -2.31 -25.24
CA TRP A 70 -17.75 -1.11 -24.63
C TRP A 70 -16.68 -0.22 -24.01
N ARG A 71 -17.07 1.02 -23.69
CA ARG A 71 -16.29 2.02 -22.95
C ARG A 71 -17.22 2.79 -22.04
N SER A 72 -16.96 2.79 -20.73
CA SER A 72 -17.85 3.35 -19.72
C SER A 72 -17.10 4.16 -18.66
N LYS A 73 -17.64 5.31 -18.28
CA LYS A 73 -17.20 6.07 -17.10
C LYS A 73 -18.33 6.01 -16.08
N THR A 74 -18.14 5.24 -15.01
CA THR A 74 -19.15 5.04 -13.95
C THR A 74 -18.87 5.84 -12.69
N SER A 75 -17.65 6.38 -12.54
CA SER A 75 -17.34 7.35 -11.50
C SER A 75 -17.93 8.72 -11.83
N VAL A 76 -18.42 9.42 -10.81
CA VAL A 76 -18.86 10.82 -10.90
C VAL A 76 -17.70 11.82 -10.83
N LEU A 77 -16.49 11.35 -10.51
CA LEU A 77 -15.31 12.17 -10.29
C LEU A 77 -14.60 12.54 -11.61
N ASP A 78 -13.77 13.57 -11.54
CA ASP A 78 -12.90 13.97 -12.63
C ASP A 78 -11.52 13.29 -12.53
N PRO A 79 -10.86 13.00 -13.67
CA PRO A 79 -9.52 12.43 -13.65
C PRO A 79 -8.50 13.45 -13.14
N GLY A 80 -7.64 13.07 -12.21
CA GLY A 80 -6.55 13.91 -11.74
C GLY A 80 -5.97 13.43 -10.41
N ASP A 81 -4.90 14.05 -9.92
CA ASP A 81 -4.36 13.70 -8.60
C ASP A 81 -5.30 14.16 -7.48
N PRO A 82 -5.87 13.23 -6.66
CA PRO A 82 -6.79 13.62 -5.60
C PRO A 82 -6.16 14.57 -4.59
N GLY A 83 -4.87 14.37 -4.28
CA GLY A 83 -4.15 15.12 -3.25
C GLY A 83 -3.92 16.61 -3.56
N ILE A 84 -4.24 17.07 -4.78
CA ILE A 84 -4.15 18.50 -5.15
C ILE A 84 -5.52 19.17 -5.29
N SER A 85 -6.63 18.43 -5.10
CA SER A 85 -7.98 18.99 -5.24
C SER A 85 -8.51 19.48 -3.89
N ALA A 86 -8.67 20.80 -3.76
CA ALA A 86 -9.33 21.41 -2.62
C ALA A 86 -10.81 20.98 -2.45
N ASN A 87 -11.43 20.47 -3.52
CA ASN A 87 -12.84 20.07 -3.55
C ASN A 87 -13.06 18.56 -3.42
N ASN A 88 -11.99 17.76 -3.25
CA ASN A 88 -12.05 16.29 -3.20
C ASN A 88 -12.92 15.67 -4.33
N ASN A 89 -12.75 16.18 -5.56
CA ASN A 89 -13.54 15.78 -6.73
C ASN A 89 -12.71 15.07 -7.82
N LEU A 90 -11.47 14.70 -7.50
CA LEU A 90 -10.55 14.01 -8.41
C LEU A 90 -10.35 12.55 -7.99
N ALA A 91 -10.11 11.68 -8.98
CA ALA A 91 -9.73 10.29 -8.76
C ALA A 91 -8.65 9.83 -9.74
N GLN A 92 -7.98 8.72 -9.38
CA GLN A 92 -7.08 7.99 -10.27
C GLN A 92 -7.38 6.49 -10.26
N VAL A 93 -7.06 5.84 -11.39
CA VAL A 93 -6.97 4.38 -11.53
C VAL A 93 -5.52 3.88 -11.55
N SER A 94 -4.55 4.80 -11.50
CA SER A 94 -3.12 4.49 -11.54
C SER A 94 -2.73 3.58 -10.37
N ARG A 95 -1.72 2.72 -10.61
CA ARG A 95 -1.22 1.71 -9.67
C ARG A 95 -2.25 0.63 -9.25
N GLY A 96 -3.46 0.66 -9.81
CA GLY A 96 -4.44 -0.41 -9.68
C GLY A 96 -4.56 -1.27 -10.93
N TRP A 97 -5.45 -2.25 -10.86
CA TRP A 97 -5.85 -3.07 -12.00
C TRP A 97 -7.32 -3.51 -11.89
N PRO A 98 -8.01 -3.74 -13.02
CA PRO A 98 -9.33 -4.35 -13.00
C PRO A 98 -9.26 -5.77 -12.44
N VAL A 99 -10.16 -6.11 -11.52
CA VAL A 99 -10.31 -7.46 -10.98
C VAL A 99 -11.58 -8.08 -11.56
N ILE A 100 -11.45 -9.25 -12.18
CA ILE A 100 -12.59 -9.92 -12.83
C ILE A 100 -13.15 -11.00 -11.89
N ALA A 101 -14.46 -10.95 -11.67
CA ALA A 101 -15.22 -12.02 -11.04
C ALA A 101 -16.00 -12.80 -12.12
N GLU A 102 -15.37 -13.87 -12.62
CA GLU A 102 -15.83 -14.66 -13.76
C GLU A 102 -17.23 -15.25 -13.53
N GLY A 103 -17.46 -15.78 -12.33
CA GLY A 103 -18.69 -16.49 -11.98
C GLY A 103 -19.92 -15.58 -11.99
N ASN A 104 -19.73 -14.30 -11.65
CA ASN A 104 -20.79 -13.29 -11.64
C ASN A 104 -20.79 -12.37 -12.86
N GLY A 105 -19.79 -12.46 -13.73
CA GLY A 105 -19.66 -11.56 -14.88
C GLY A 105 -19.45 -10.11 -14.45
N LEU A 106 -18.54 -9.87 -13.50
CA LEU A 106 -18.26 -8.55 -12.97
C LEU A 106 -16.81 -8.13 -13.20
N VAL A 107 -16.60 -6.83 -13.28
CA VAL A 107 -15.29 -6.18 -13.20
C VAL A 107 -15.33 -5.22 -12.02
N LEU A 108 -14.36 -5.35 -11.12
CA LEU A 108 -14.17 -4.47 -9.98
C LEU A 108 -12.98 -3.54 -10.28
N VAL A 109 -13.16 -2.23 -10.09
CA VAL A 109 -12.12 -1.22 -10.33
C VAL A 109 -11.99 -0.36 -9.08
N LYS A 110 -10.85 -0.44 -8.41
CA LYS A 110 -10.52 0.41 -7.27
C LYS A 110 -10.14 1.81 -7.76
N LEU A 111 -10.61 2.83 -7.06
CA LEU A 111 -10.19 4.21 -7.25
C LEU A 111 -9.25 4.64 -6.11
N ARG A 112 -8.21 5.40 -6.47
CA ARG A 112 -7.51 6.27 -5.54
C ARG A 112 -8.37 7.52 -5.39
N LEU A 113 -8.80 7.79 -4.16
CA LEU A 113 -9.52 9.00 -3.78
C LEU A 113 -8.59 9.86 -2.92
N ASP A 114 -9.07 11.03 -2.51
CA ASP A 114 -8.32 11.89 -1.62
C ASP A 114 -8.27 11.33 -0.20
N TRP A 115 -7.21 11.70 0.53
CA TRP A 115 -7.09 11.39 1.95
C TRP A 115 -8.32 11.82 2.75
N GLN A 116 -8.94 12.96 2.40
CA GLN A 116 -10.10 13.47 3.13
C GLN A 116 -11.33 12.56 3.09
N THR A 117 -11.45 11.68 2.08
CA THR A 117 -12.52 10.67 2.02
C THR A 117 -12.45 9.69 3.21
N LEU A 118 -11.27 9.50 3.81
CA LEU A 118 -11.12 8.71 5.03
C LEU A 118 -12.02 9.23 6.17
N TRP A 119 -12.18 10.55 6.25
CA TRP A 119 -12.78 11.26 7.38
C TRP A 119 -14.28 11.53 7.23
N THR A 120 -14.87 11.28 6.06
CA THR A 120 -16.28 11.57 5.77
C THR A 120 -17.24 10.83 6.72
N TRP A 121 -16.96 9.55 6.97
CA TRP A 121 -17.63 8.76 8.00
C TRP A 121 -16.56 8.16 8.91
N ASN A 122 -16.40 8.77 10.09
CA ASN A 122 -15.29 8.55 10.99
C ASN A 122 -15.81 8.32 12.44
N PRO A 123 -15.78 7.07 12.95
CA PRO A 123 -15.41 5.84 12.26
C PRO A 123 -16.44 5.43 11.19
N TRP A 124 -16.07 4.47 10.36
CA TRP A 124 -16.94 3.91 9.33
C TRP A 124 -18.14 3.17 9.94
N PRO A 125 -19.35 3.24 9.33
CA PRO A 125 -20.56 2.62 9.88
C PRO A 125 -20.46 1.09 10.06
N THR A 126 -21.21 0.52 11.01
CA THR A 126 -21.21 -0.93 11.27
C THR A 126 -22.22 -1.72 10.41
N THR A 127 -23.25 -1.08 9.84
CA THR A 127 -24.34 -1.80 9.17
C THR A 127 -24.33 -1.63 7.66
N ASN A 128 -24.63 -2.72 6.93
CA ASN A 128 -24.70 -2.69 5.46
C ASN A 128 -25.73 -1.69 4.92
N GLY A 129 -26.88 -1.54 5.59
CA GLY A 129 -27.91 -0.59 5.19
C GLY A 129 -27.45 0.87 5.28
N GLN A 130 -26.71 1.22 6.34
CA GLN A 130 -26.15 2.56 6.51
C GLN A 130 -25.03 2.83 5.51
N MET A 131 -24.08 1.89 5.34
CA MET A 131 -23.03 2.00 4.33
C MET A 131 -23.61 2.21 2.93
N ARG A 132 -24.64 1.43 2.56
CA ARG A 132 -25.31 1.53 1.27
C ARG A 132 -25.97 2.88 1.07
N THR A 133 -26.70 3.36 2.08
CA THR A 133 -27.38 4.65 2.04
C THR A 133 -26.37 5.78 1.84
N ASN A 134 -25.29 5.76 2.62
CA ASN A 134 -24.20 6.72 2.56
C ASN A 134 -23.56 6.80 1.17
N LEU A 135 -23.12 5.65 0.63
CA LEU A 135 -22.43 5.58 -0.66
C LEU A 135 -23.34 5.81 -1.87
N THR A 136 -24.64 5.52 -1.74
CA THR A 136 -25.63 5.86 -2.78
C THR A 136 -25.90 7.37 -2.78
N GLY A 137 -25.95 8.00 -1.59
CA GLY A 137 -26.15 9.44 -1.46
C GLY A 137 -24.92 10.30 -1.79
N SER A 138 -23.72 9.73 -1.65
CA SER A 138 -22.42 10.38 -1.94
C SER A 138 -21.57 9.51 -2.88
N PRO A 139 -21.92 9.44 -4.19
CA PRO A 139 -21.23 8.57 -5.15
C PRO A 139 -19.76 8.93 -5.38
N ASP A 140 -19.36 10.16 -5.07
CA ASP A 140 -17.99 10.65 -5.02
C ASP A 140 -17.13 9.93 -3.96
N GLN A 141 -17.75 9.32 -2.95
CA GLN A 141 -17.07 8.56 -1.89
C GLN A 141 -16.91 7.06 -2.23
N GLN A 142 -17.37 6.61 -3.40
CA GLN A 142 -17.26 5.21 -3.82
C GLN A 142 -15.83 4.85 -4.26
N ALA A 143 -15.08 4.22 -3.37
CA ALA A 143 -13.69 3.83 -3.63
C ALA A 143 -13.54 2.55 -4.48
N LEU A 144 -14.62 1.78 -4.68
CA LEU A 144 -14.62 0.54 -5.45
C LEU A 144 -15.83 0.50 -6.37
N LEU A 145 -15.58 0.57 -7.67
CA LEU A 145 -16.61 0.46 -8.70
C LEU A 145 -16.83 -1.00 -9.07
N VAL A 146 -18.09 -1.41 -9.24
CA VAL A 146 -18.44 -2.75 -9.72
C VAL A 146 -19.29 -2.63 -10.98
N LEU A 147 -18.76 -3.14 -12.09
CA LEU A 147 -19.37 -3.07 -13.41
C LEU A 147 -19.79 -4.46 -13.87
N ASN A 148 -20.89 -4.56 -14.60
CA ASN A 148 -21.23 -5.76 -15.35
C ASN A 148 -20.30 -5.88 -16.56
N ILE A 149 -19.61 -7.01 -16.71
CA ILE A 149 -18.57 -7.19 -17.72
C ILE A 149 -19.10 -7.20 -19.16
N ASP A 150 -20.37 -7.56 -19.35
CA ASP A 150 -20.98 -7.68 -20.67
C ASP A 150 -21.43 -6.32 -21.22
N THR A 151 -21.76 -5.37 -20.33
CA THR A 151 -22.37 -4.08 -20.69
C THR A 151 -21.53 -2.86 -20.30
N GLY A 152 -20.62 -2.99 -19.34
CA GLY A 152 -19.87 -1.86 -18.77
C GLY A 152 -20.69 -0.95 -17.87
N ASN A 153 -21.94 -1.31 -17.54
CA ASN A 153 -22.79 -0.54 -16.62
C ASN A 153 -22.45 -0.86 -15.17
N THR A 154 -22.67 0.09 -14.25
CA THR A 154 -22.61 -0.17 -12.80
C THR A 154 -23.57 -1.30 -12.44
N ALA A 155 -23.05 -2.37 -11.84
CA ALA A 155 -23.84 -3.52 -11.42
C ALA A 155 -24.52 -3.25 -10.07
N PHE A 156 -23.76 -2.73 -9.10
CA PHE A 156 -24.22 -2.35 -7.77
C PHE A 156 -23.17 -1.49 -7.07
N VAL A 157 -23.56 -0.81 -6.00
CA VAL A 157 -22.64 -0.08 -5.11
C VAL A 157 -21.93 -1.08 -4.20
N ALA A 158 -20.59 -1.01 -4.09
CA ALA A 158 -19.85 -1.81 -3.11
C ALA A 158 -19.83 -1.08 -1.76
N ASN A 159 -20.19 -1.74 -0.66
CA ASN A 159 -20.12 -1.18 0.70
C ASN A 159 -18.67 -1.08 1.23
N VAL A 160 -17.71 -0.77 0.38
CA VAL A 160 -16.27 -0.76 0.69
C VAL A 160 -15.80 0.67 0.84
N GLY A 161 -15.26 0.99 2.01
CA GLY A 161 -14.70 2.30 2.30
C GLY A 161 -13.39 2.59 1.58
N HIS A 162 -13.01 3.86 1.58
CA HIS A 162 -11.68 4.26 1.11
C HIS A 162 -10.61 3.93 2.14
N GLY A 163 -9.42 3.59 1.64
CA GLY A 163 -8.24 3.20 2.38
C GLY A 163 -7.08 2.99 1.42
N GLY A 164 -5.87 2.96 1.96
CA GLY A 164 -4.63 2.97 1.20
C GLY A 164 -3.40 2.78 2.08
N TYR A 165 -2.23 3.11 1.55
CA TYR A 165 -0.95 2.95 2.24
C TYR A 165 -0.16 4.27 2.30
N GLY A 166 -0.80 5.28 2.89
CA GLY A 166 -0.41 6.68 2.84
C GLY A 166 0.14 7.25 4.14
N ASP A 167 0.73 8.43 4.05
CA ASP A 167 1.12 9.21 5.22
C ASP A 167 0.75 10.68 5.02
N GLY A 168 -0.05 11.22 5.95
CA GLY A 168 -0.17 12.67 6.12
C GLY A 168 -0.75 13.42 4.92
N ASP A 169 -2.05 13.28 4.66
CA ASP A 169 -2.77 13.90 3.54
C ASP A 169 -2.45 13.32 2.15
N TYR A 170 -1.56 12.33 2.07
CA TYR A 170 -1.33 11.54 0.86
C TYR A 170 -1.82 10.12 1.05
N MET A 171 -2.77 9.66 0.20
CA MET A 171 -3.28 8.29 0.21
C MET A 171 -3.07 7.61 -1.16
N PRO A 172 -2.04 6.77 -1.34
CA PRO A 172 -1.93 5.85 -2.46
C PRO A 172 -3.11 4.89 -2.55
N MET A 173 -3.33 4.31 -3.74
CA MET A 173 -4.39 3.30 -3.90
C MET A 173 -4.06 2.04 -3.10
N GLY A 174 -4.90 1.70 -2.12
CA GLY A 174 -4.81 0.44 -1.38
C GLY A 174 -5.17 -0.80 -2.19
N PRO A 175 -5.51 -1.90 -1.49
CA PRO A 175 -5.57 -3.21 -2.12
C PRO A 175 -6.76 -3.35 -3.05
N GLN A 176 -6.50 -4.06 -4.14
CA GLN A 176 -7.50 -4.57 -5.04
C GLN A 176 -8.21 -5.76 -4.36
N PRO A 177 -9.53 -5.94 -4.59
CA PRO A 177 -10.24 -7.08 -4.04
C PRO A 177 -9.65 -8.41 -4.53
N VAL A 178 -9.70 -9.43 -3.68
CA VAL A 178 -9.34 -10.80 -4.06
C VAL A 178 -10.62 -11.59 -4.28
N VAL A 179 -10.88 -11.97 -5.53
CA VAL A 179 -12.06 -12.77 -5.85
C VAL A 179 -11.79 -14.25 -5.57
N LYS A 180 -12.68 -14.87 -4.79
CA LYS A 180 -12.61 -16.29 -4.42
C LYS A 180 -13.86 -17.01 -4.91
N ARG A 181 -13.64 -18.04 -5.73
CA ARG A 181 -14.65 -19.06 -6.00
C ARG A 181 -14.70 -20.06 -4.84
N LEU A 182 -15.90 -20.32 -4.36
CA LEU A 182 -16.20 -21.21 -3.25
C LEU A 182 -16.51 -22.62 -3.75
N ASP A 183 -16.38 -23.62 -2.88
CA ASP A 183 -16.61 -25.03 -3.21
C ASP A 183 -18.05 -25.32 -3.67
N ASN A 184 -19.00 -24.51 -3.20
CA ASN A 184 -20.41 -24.60 -3.62
C ASN A 184 -20.70 -23.91 -4.97
N GLY A 185 -19.66 -23.44 -5.68
CA GLY A 185 -19.78 -22.74 -6.96
C GLY A 185 -20.10 -21.25 -6.83
N GLY A 186 -20.38 -20.75 -5.62
CA GLY A 186 -20.53 -19.33 -5.34
C GLY A 186 -19.21 -18.58 -5.47
N GLU A 187 -19.28 -17.25 -5.38
CA GLU A 187 -18.12 -16.38 -5.50
C GLU A 187 -18.31 -15.15 -4.60
N VAL A 188 -17.22 -14.73 -3.98
CA VAL A 188 -17.13 -13.58 -3.08
C VAL A 188 -15.86 -12.79 -3.40
N ALA A 189 -15.78 -11.55 -2.92
CA ALA A 189 -14.54 -10.78 -2.96
C ALA A 189 -14.05 -10.48 -1.55
N TYR A 190 -12.83 -10.88 -1.21
CA TYR A 190 -12.18 -10.44 0.01
C TYR A 190 -11.60 -9.04 -0.19
N VAL A 191 -11.83 -8.19 0.80
CA VAL A 191 -11.52 -6.76 0.76
C VAL A 191 -11.03 -6.32 2.13
N VAL A 192 -10.36 -5.17 2.20
CA VAL A 192 -10.21 -4.49 3.47
C VAL A 192 -11.46 -3.65 3.72
N MET A 193 -12.09 -3.93 4.85
CA MET A 193 -13.27 -3.25 5.34
C MET A 193 -12.90 -2.25 6.41
N ARG A 194 -13.73 -1.23 6.54
CA ARG A 194 -13.75 -0.34 7.70
C ARG A 194 -15.04 -0.58 8.47
N ALA A 195 -15.02 -0.43 9.80
CA ALA A 195 -16.22 -0.41 10.65
C ALA A 195 -15.87 -0.11 12.12
N GLU A 196 -16.82 0.51 12.83
CA GLU A 196 -16.88 0.48 14.30
C GLU A 196 -17.53 -0.83 14.83
N PRO A 197 -17.22 -1.27 16.07
CA PRO A 197 -16.20 -0.72 16.96
C PRO A 197 -14.80 -1.06 16.44
N CYS A 198 -13.86 -0.11 16.50
CA CYS A 198 -12.48 -0.29 16.05
C CYS A 198 -11.81 -1.48 16.74
N LEU A 199 -10.83 -2.10 16.06
CA LEU A 199 -10.06 -3.22 16.63
C LEU A 199 -8.89 -2.74 17.51
N ALA A 200 -8.57 -1.45 17.45
CA ALA A 200 -7.49 -0.81 18.19
C ALA A 200 -7.86 0.66 18.50
N GLU A 201 -7.11 1.27 19.42
CA GLU A 201 -7.29 2.66 19.87
C GLU A 201 -6.19 3.59 19.34
N PRO A 202 -6.49 4.88 19.10
CA PRO A 202 -7.80 5.55 19.25
C PRO A 202 -8.82 5.11 18.19
N CYS A 203 -10.12 5.02 18.51
CA CYS A 203 -11.11 4.67 17.50
C CYS A 203 -11.49 5.85 16.58
N ASP A 204 -10.75 5.98 15.46
CA ASP A 204 -11.06 6.86 14.33
C ASP A 204 -10.87 6.16 12.98
N GLY A 205 -10.98 6.90 11.87
CA GLY A 205 -10.99 6.38 10.51
C GLY A 205 -9.69 5.70 10.08
N ARG A 206 -8.59 5.96 10.77
CA ARG A 206 -7.32 5.23 10.60
C ARG A 206 -7.32 3.89 11.32
N TRP A 207 -8.18 3.71 12.31
CA TRP A 207 -8.17 2.57 13.24
C TRP A 207 -9.38 1.64 13.10
N ASP A 208 -10.27 1.93 12.16
CA ASP A 208 -11.50 1.18 11.93
C ASP A 208 -11.37 0.05 10.89
N SER A 209 -10.18 -0.16 10.33
CA SER A 209 -9.90 -1.18 9.31
C SER A 209 -9.79 -2.60 9.85
N ARG A 210 -10.17 -3.56 8.99
CA ARG A 210 -10.07 -5.01 9.19
C ARG A 210 -10.28 -5.74 7.87
N LEU A 211 -9.87 -7.00 7.75
CA LEU A 211 -10.29 -7.84 6.61
C LEU A 211 -11.79 -8.13 6.64
N GLY A 212 -12.39 -8.25 5.47
CA GLY A 212 -13.80 -8.61 5.28
C GLY A 212 -14.07 -9.29 3.94
N GLU A 213 -15.32 -9.72 3.78
CA GLU A 213 -15.80 -10.45 2.61
C GLU A 213 -17.02 -9.73 2.03
N MET A 214 -16.98 -9.37 0.75
CA MET A 214 -18.04 -8.70 0.02
C MET A 214 -18.80 -9.70 -0.87
N MET A 215 -20.13 -9.62 -0.85
CA MET A 215 -21.01 -10.40 -1.71
C MET A 215 -21.01 -9.86 -3.13
N LEU A 216 -20.92 -10.76 -4.11
CA LEU A 216 -20.94 -10.40 -5.53
C LEU A 216 -22.32 -10.59 -6.18
N ASN A 217 -23.26 -11.19 -5.46
CA ASN A 217 -24.65 -11.41 -5.87
C ASN A 217 -25.56 -11.53 -4.63
N ASN A 218 -26.84 -11.82 -4.84
CA ASN A 218 -27.85 -11.93 -3.78
C ASN A 218 -28.07 -13.36 -3.26
N SER A 219 -27.26 -14.34 -3.69
CA SER A 219 -27.50 -15.77 -3.45
C SER A 219 -26.34 -16.52 -2.81
N THR A 220 -25.11 -15.98 -2.81
CA THR A 220 -23.94 -16.64 -2.23
C THR A 220 -24.10 -16.87 -0.73
N VAL A 221 -24.68 -15.90 -0.01
CA VAL A 221 -25.02 -16.02 1.41
C VAL A 221 -26.47 -15.51 1.61
N PRO A 222 -27.39 -16.35 2.10
CA PRO A 222 -28.77 -15.93 2.33
C PRO A 222 -28.87 -14.71 3.25
N GLY A 223 -29.71 -13.75 2.88
CA GLY A 223 -29.94 -12.53 3.65
C GLY A 223 -28.99 -11.37 3.32
N TYR A 224 -28.01 -11.58 2.43
CA TYR A 224 -27.14 -10.50 1.94
C TYR A 224 -27.43 -10.17 0.48
N ALA A 225 -27.37 -8.88 0.15
CA ALA A 225 -27.45 -8.37 -1.21
C ALA A 225 -26.05 -8.12 -1.82
N ALA A 226 -25.99 -7.99 -3.14
CA ALA A 226 -24.75 -7.69 -3.85
C ALA A 226 -24.13 -6.37 -3.38
N GLY A 227 -22.83 -6.41 -3.13
CA GLY A 227 -22.03 -5.31 -2.57
C GLY A 227 -22.12 -5.16 -1.05
N GLU A 228 -22.95 -5.94 -0.36
CA GLU A 228 -22.93 -6.01 1.10
C GLU A 228 -21.74 -6.84 1.60
N VAL A 229 -21.33 -6.58 2.82
CA VAL A 229 -20.07 -7.10 3.39
C VAL A 229 -20.29 -7.86 4.69
N ARG A 230 -19.33 -8.74 4.99
CA ARG A 230 -19.24 -9.54 6.22
C ARG A 230 -17.88 -9.29 6.88
N PHE A 231 -17.88 -9.07 8.20
CA PHE A 231 -16.67 -8.81 8.99
C PHE A 231 -15.97 -10.09 9.44
N MET A 232 -14.69 -10.00 9.80
CA MET A 232 -13.86 -11.12 10.26
C MET A 232 -13.12 -10.80 11.57
N THR A 233 -12.75 -11.82 12.37
CA THR A 233 -11.96 -11.73 13.62
C THR A 233 -10.44 -11.63 13.38
N ASN A 234 -9.98 -10.70 12.56
CA ASN A 234 -8.57 -10.63 12.12
C ASN A 234 -7.71 -9.65 12.93
N SER A 235 -6.39 -9.72 12.69
CA SER A 235 -5.41 -8.76 13.20
C SER A 235 -5.65 -7.39 12.56
N PHE A 236 -5.70 -6.36 13.40
CA PHE A 236 -5.78 -4.97 12.97
C PHE A 236 -4.53 -4.53 12.19
N PHE A 237 -4.73 -3.68 11.19
CA PHE A 237 -3.71 -2.88 10.52
C PHE A 237 -4.36 -1.57 10.05
N PRO A 238 -3.73 -0.39 10.20
CA PRO A 238 -4.37 0.91 9.95
C PRO A 238 -4.91 1.13 8.54
N THR A 239 -5.91 1.99 8.43
CA THR A 239 -6.57 2.31 7.16
C THR A 239 -5.68 3.05 6.17
N ASP A 240 -4.71 3.78 6.70
CA ASP A 240 -3.63 4.42 5.95
C ASP A 240 -2.41 3.50 5.76
N GLU A 241 -2.48 2.20 6.10
CA GLU A 241 -1.37 1.25 5.99
C GLU A 241 -1.78 -0.09 5.33
N GLN A 242 -2.72 -0.04 4.39
CA GLN A 242 -3.30 -1.18 3.67
C GLN A 242 -2.66 -1.34 2.27
N ALA A 243 -1.69 -2.24 2.09
CA ALA A 243 -0.99 -2.38 0.79
C ALA A 243 -1.73 -3.24 -0.25
N GLN A 244 -1.40 -4.53 -0.32
CA GLN A 244 -2.04 -5.48 -1.24
C GLN A 244 -2.68 -6.64 -0.47
N LEU A 245 -3.66 -7.29 -1.11
CA LEU A 245 -4.26 -8.54 -0.65
C LEU A 245 -3.92 -9.67 -1.60
N SER A 246 -3.82 -10.88 -1.06
CA SER A 246 -3.67 -12.13 -1.82
C SER A 246 -4.32 -13.29 -1.07
N MET A 247 -4.54 -14.41 -1.75
CA MET A 247 -5.14 -15.60 -1.12
C MET A 247 -4.64 -16.89 -1.76
N ALA A 248 -4.50 -17.94 -0.94
CA ALA A 248 -4.31 -19.33 -1.35
C ALA A 248 -5.27 -20.22 -0.57
N GLY A 249 -6.14 -20.98 -1.24
CA GLY A 249 -7.11 -21.83 -0.52
C GLY A 249 -8.04 -20.99 0.37
N ASN A 250 -7.96 -21.19 1.69
CA ASN A 250 -8.67 -20.41 2.71
C ASN A 250 -7.75 -19.43 3.47
N ASP A 251 -6.51 -19.28 3.01
CA ASP A 251 -5.49 -18.46 3.64
C ASP A 251 -5.46 -17.10 2.94
N ILE A 252 -5.75 -16.04 3.69
CA ILE A 252 -5.74 -14.67 3.22
C ILE A 252 -4.47 -13.97 3.72
N PHE A 253 -3.85 -13.22 2.84
CA PHE A 253 -2.62 -12.50 3.10
C PHE A 253 -2.81 -11.02 2.84
N ALA A 254 -2.23 -10.18 3.70
CA ALA A 254 -2.22 -8.74 3.54
C ALA A 254 -0.80 -8.18 3.70
N GLY A 255 -0.50 -7.14 2.93
CA GLY A 255 0.75 -6.39 3.01
C GLY A 255 0.63 -5.19 3.94
N HIS A 256 1.68 -4.97 4.73
CA HIS A 256 1.90 -3.81 5.59
C HIS A 256 3.38 -3.42 5.51
N TRP A 257 3.74 -2.15 5.73
CA TRP A 257 5.14 -1.71 5.57
C TRP A 257 6.11 -2.37 6.56
N GLU A 258 5.64 -2.73 7.75
CA GLU A 258 6.43 -3.48 8.76
C GLU A 258 6.31 -5.01 8.64
N ALA A 259 5.24 -5.52 8.00
CA ALA A 259 4.80 -6.89 8.19
C ALA A 259 4.05 -7.50 7.00
N GLY A 260 4.25 -8.78 6.79
CA GLY A 260 3.34 -9.66 6.08
C GLY A 260 2.31 -10.23 7.05
N ILE A 261 1.05 -9.90 6.83
CA ILE A 261 -0.09 -10.38 7.62
C ILE A 261 -0.65 -11.64 6.97
N ALA A 262 -0.91 -12.68 7.77
CA ALA A 262 -1.42 -13.95 7.28
C ALA A 262 -2.48 -14.55 8.21
N HIS A 263 -3.62 -14.94 7.64
CA HIS A 263 -4.75 -15.54 8.37
C HIS A 263 -5.33 -16.72 7.61
N ARG A 264 -5.93 -17.68 8.33
CA ARG A 264 -6.74 -18.75 7.76
C ARG A 264 -8.20 -18.57 8.16
N ILE A 265 -9.08 -18.58 7.18
CA ILE A 265 -10.53 -18.60 7.40
C ILE A 265 -10.94 -20.01 7.83
N VAL A 266 -11.47 -20.14 9.05
CA VAL A 266 -11.83 -21.44 9.65
C VAL A 266 -13.34 -21.66 9.72
N ASP A 267 -14.14 -20.59 9.82
CA ASP A 267 -15.60 -20.68 9.76
C ASP A 267 -16.19 -19.46 9.04
N ARG A 268 -16.81 -19.72 7.88
CA ARG A 268 -17.53 -18.71 7.07
C ARG A 268 -19.04 -18.99 6.98
N SER A 269 -19.60 -19.74 7.93
CA SER A 269 -21.02 -20.12 7.96
C SER A 269 -21.96 -18.95 7.72
N ASN A 270 -23.14 -19.22 7.14
CA ASN A 270 -24.05 -18.17 6.66
C ASN A 270 -24.60 -17.26 7.78
N ASN A 271 -24.61 -17.74 9.02
CA ASN A 271 -25.03 -16.98 10.21
C ASN A 271 -23.94 -16.06 10.78
N LEU A 272 -22.73 -16.09 10.23
CA LEU A 272 -21.62 -15.21 10.60
C LEU A 272 -21.53 -14.01 9.64
N GLY A 273 -20.78 -12.99 10.06
CA GLY A 273 -20.41 -11.82 9.26
C GLY A 273 -20.90 -10.48 9.79
N THR A 274 -21.72 -10.45 10.85
CA THR A 274 -22.08 -9.19 11.52
C THR A 274 -20.93 -8.73 12.43
N ALA A 275 -20.96 -7.48 12.89
CA ALA A 275 -19.91 -6.96 13.76
C ALA A 275 -19.84 -7.69 15.11
N ASP A 276 -20.99 -8.11 15.63
CA ASP A 276 -21.10 -8.88 16.89
C ASP A 276 -20.87 -10.38 16.69
N ASN A 277 -20.97 -10.88 15.45
CA ASN A 277 -20.79 -12.29 15.11
C ASN A 277 -19.97 -12.45 13.81
N PRO A 278 -18.70 -12.02 13.80
CA PRO A 278 -17.85 -12.03 12.62
C PRO A 278 -17.50 -13.45 12.12
N ILE A 279 -17.05 -13.54 10.87
CA ILE A 279 -16.39 -14.73 10.32
C ILE A 279 -15.13 -15.04 11.14
N GLN A 280 -14.95 -16.31 11.46
CA GLN A 280 -13.85 -16.73 12.33
C GLN A 280 -12.60 -17.02 11.51
N VAL A 281 -11.50 -16.40 11.92
CA VAL A 281 -10.16 -16.62 11.35
C VAL A 281 -9.16 -16.95 12.46
N ILE A 282 -8.10 -17.66 12.10
CA ILE A 282 -6.94 -17.88 12.97
C ILE A 282 -5.71 -17.22 12.36
N ASN A 283 -4.77 -16.80 13.21
CA ASN A 283 -3.47 -16.32 12.74
C ASN A 283 -2.68 -17.47 12.12
N LEU A 284 -2.13 -17.23 10.94
CA LEU A 284 -1.02 -17.99 10.39
C LEU A 284 0.30 -17.28 10.75
N PRO A 285 1.46 -17.91 10.53
CA PRO A 285 2.74 -17.23 10.69
C PRO A 285 2.77 -15.90 9.92
N HIS A 286 2.81 -14.79 10.65
CA HIS A 286 3.09 -13.47 10.08
C HIS A 286 4.58 -13.40 9.71
N ILE A 287 5.00 -12.37 8.99
CA ILE A 287 6.43 -12.14 8.72
C ILE A 287 6.73 -10.68 9.04
N VAL A 288 7.79 -10.39 9.78
CA VAL A 288 8.28 -9.02 9.96
C VAL A 288 9.67 -8.87 9.35
N ALA A 289 10.01 -7.65 8.94
CA ALA A 289 11.36 -7.36 8.47
C ALA A 289 12.38 -7.66 9.59
N SER A 290 12.22 -7.06 10.77
CA SER A 290 13.10 -7.28 11.91
C SER A 290 12.31 -7.68 13.16
N GLN A 291 12.91 -8.54 13.98
CA GLN A 291 12.50 -8.76 15.36
C GLN A 291 13.29 -7.80 16.26
N ASP A 292 12.75 -6.59 16.49
CA ASP A 292 13.47 -5.52 17.19
C ASP A 292 13.63 -5.79 18.69
N GLN A 293 12.79 -6.65 19.25
CA GLN A 293 12.81 -7.04 20.67
C GLN A 293 12.69 -8.55 20.81
N ASP A 294 13.32 -9.14 21.84
CA ASP A 294 13.25 -10.59 22.10
C ASP A 294 11.88 -11.01 22.67
N GLN A 295 10.87 -11.12 21.81
CA GLN A 295 9.50 -11.52 22.18
C GLN A 295 9.41 -13.01 22.58
N CYS A 296 10.34 -13.84 22.13
CA CYS A 296 10.39 -15.26 22.52
C CYS A 296 11.18 -15.50 23.81
N ASN A 297 11.85 -14.48 24.36
CA ASN A 297 12.75 -14.58 25.51
C ASN A 297 13.77 -15.72 25.33
N SER A 298 14.30 -15.84 24.10
CA SER A 298 15.16 -16.94 23.66
C SER A 298 16.50 -16.47 23.09
N GLY A 299 16.69 -15.16 22.92
CA GLY A 299 17.67 -14.61 22.01
C GLY A 299 17.37 -15.01 20.55
N PHE A 300 18.39 -14.88 19.70
CA PHE A 300 18.31 -15.24 18.28
C PHE A 300 17.97 -16.73 18.09
N LEU A 301 16.96 -16.99 17.25
CA LEU A 301 16.56 -18.34 16.86
C LEU A 301 17.00 -18.61 15.42
N SER A 302 17.75 -19.68 15.19
CA SER A 302 18.21 -20.07 13.85
C SER A 302 17.06 -20.45 12.90
N SER A 303 15.87 -20.75 13.44
CA SER A 303 14.65 -20.97 12.66
C SER A 303 14.04 -19.68 12.12
N HIS A 304 14.49 -18.52 12.62
CA HIS A 304 13.88 -17.22 12.31
C HIS A 304 12.37 -17.16 12.62
N TYR A 305 11.90 -18.00 13.55
CA TYR A 305 10.48 -18.13 13.89
C TYR A 305 10.26 -17.92 15.37
N CYS A 306 9.30 -17.06 15.72
CA CYS A 306 8.85 -16.85 17.10
C CYS A 306 7.33 -17.01 17.20
N GLY A 307 6.87 -18.12 17.79
CA GLY A 307 5.44 -18.43 17.96
C GLY A 307 4.73 -17.57 19.00
N SER A 308 5.46 -17.03 19.98
CA SER A 308 4.90 -16.20 21.07
C SER A 308 4.44 -14.81 20.62
N GLY A 309 5.02 -14.28 19.54
CA GLY A 309 4.73 -12.94 19.03
C GLY A 309 5.92 -12.35 18.30
N LEU A 310 5.65 -11.38 17.44
CA LEU A 310 6.65 -10.61 16.72
C LEU A 310 6.59 -9.14 17.18
N TYR A 311 7.71 -8.43 17.09
CA TYR A 311 7.77 -7.00 17.37
C TYR A 311 8.69 -6.31 16.38
N ASN A 312 8.10 -5.42 15.57
CA ASN A 312 8.78 -4.56 14.60
C ASN A 312 8.05 -3.22 14.63
N THR A 313 8.61 -2.23 15.34
CA THR A 313 7.92 -0.97 15.73
C THR A 313 6.65 -1.13 16.60
N ARG A 314 5.80 -2.13 16.32
CA ARG A 314 4.61 -2.53 17.07
C ARG A 314 4.51 -4.05 17.21
N THR A 315 3.57 -4.50 18.04
CA THR A 315 3.34 -5.93 18.29
C THR A 315 2.53 -6.58 17.17
N TRP A 316 2.97 -7.77 16.75
CA TRP A 316 2.31 -8.61 15.76
C TRP A 316 2.13 -10.05 16.29
N PRO A 317 1.15 -10.82 15.78
CA PRO A 317 1.05 -12.25 16.07
C PRO A 317 2.33 -13.02 15.69
N GLY A 318 2.49 -14.21 16.27
CA GLY A 318 3.67 -15.05 16.04
C GLY A 318 3.90 -15.44 14.58
N GLY A 319 5.16 -15.64 14.22
CA GLY A 319 5.56 -15.86 12.83
C GLY A 319 7.07 -15.81 12.60
N PHE A 320 7.49 -15.44 11.40
CA PHE A 320 8.88 -15.34 10.99
C PHE A 320 9.43 -13.91 11.07
N TYR A 321 10.75 -13.78 11.21
CA TYR A 321 11.47 -12.51 11.08
C TYR A 321 12.71 -12.66 10.18
N VAL A 322 13.00 -11.66 9.34
CA VAL A 322 14.18 -11.72 8.45
C VAL A 322 15.45 -11.35 9.21
N TYR A 323 15.41 -10.25 9.97
CA TYR A 323 16.52 -9.75 10.77
C TYR A 323 16.25 -9.87 12.27
N TRP A 324 17.33 -9.89 13.05
CA TRP A 324 17.27 -9.98 14.50
C TRP A 324 17.91 -8.75 15.12
N ASN A 325 17.15 -8.03 15.96
CA ASN A 325 17.61 -6.87 16.71
C ASN A 325 18.21 -5.76 15.80
N LEU A 326 17.60 -5.55 14.63
CA LEU A 326 17.98 -4.51 13.67
C LEU A 326 16.78 -3.60 13.36
N SER A 327 16.57 -2.61 14.21
CA SER A 327 15.52 -1.61 14.00
C SER A 327 15.76 -0.79 12.73
N ASN A 328 14.67 -0.27 12.15
CA ASN A 328 14.68 0.64 10.99
C ASN A 328 15.26 0.06 9.68
N ILE A 329 15.50 -1.26 9.59
CA ILE A 329 16.01 -1.89 8.36
C ILE A 329 15.09 -1.68 7.15
N TYR A 330 13.79 -1.59 7.39
CA TYR A 330 12.77 -1.30 6.38
C TYR A 330 12.92 0.12 5.79
N ASP A 331 13.40 1.08 6.59
CA ASP A 331 13.62 2.46 6.15
C ASP A 331 14.96 2.59 5.43
N GLU A 332 15.99 1.84 5.81
CA GLU A 332 17.29 1.85 5.13
C GLU A 332 17.20 1.28 3.71
N TYR A 333 16.48 0.18 3.55
CA TYR A 333 16.39 -0.59 2.30
C TYR A 333 15.02 -0.49 1.63
N TRP A 334 14.26 0.56 1.92
CA TRP A 334 12.90 0.74 1.41
C TRP A 334 12.82 0.53 -0.11
N SER A 335 11.99 -0.42 -0.51
CA SER A 335 11.76 -0.78 -1.91
C SER A 335 10.34 -0.47 -2.34
N GLU A 336 9.34 -0.98 -1.63
CA GLU A 336 7.90 -0.69 -1.72
C GLU A 336 7.20 -1.34 -0.50
N TYR A 337 5.88 -1.19 -0.35
CA TYR A 337 5.15 -1.96 0.67
C TYR A 337 5.23 -3.47 0.46
N ALA A 338 5.20 -4.22 1.56
CA ALA A 338 5.30 -5.67 1.53
C ALA A 338 4.17 -6.34 0.73
N MET A 339 4.52 -7.40 0.01
CA MET A 339 3.62 -8.10 -0.91
C MET A 339 3.66 -9.60 -0.69
N TRP A 340 2.49 -10.25 -0.80
CA TRP A 340 2.38 -11.69 -0.89
C TRP A 340 2.06 -12.09 -2.33
N THR A 341 2.66 -13.18 -2.80
CA THR A 341 2.35 -13.77 -4.11
C THR A 341 2.26 -15.28 -3.98
N VAL A 342 1.21 -15.85 -4.53
CA VAL A 342 1.01 -17.30 -4.57
C VAL A 342 1.27 -17.75 -6.00
N SER A 343 2.20 -18.68 -6.19
CA SER A 343 2.51 -19.21 -7.51
C SER A 343 2.86 -20.69 -7.43
N GLY A 344 2.12 -21.51 -8.18
CA GLY A 344 2.16 -22.96 -8.04
C GLY A 344 1.81 -23.38 -6.61
N ASP A 345 2.66 -24.18 -6.00
CA ASP A 345 2.52 -24.68 -4.62
C ASP A 345 3.37 -23.88 -3.61
N THR A 346 3.80 -22.68 -3.97
CA THR A 346 4.69 -21.84 -3.13
C THR A 346 4.05 -20.50 -2.83
N VAL A 347 4.20 -20.06 -1.58
CA VAL A 347 3.83 -18.72 -1.13
C VAL A 347 5.11 -17.90 -1.00
N TYR A 348 5.17 -16.79 -1.73
CA TYR A 348 6.26 -15.84 -1.68
C TYR A 348 5.83 -14.61 -0.90
N PHE A 349 6.74 -14.10 -0.08
CA PHE A 349 6.62 -12.83 0.59
C PHE A 349 7.80 -11.95 0.19
N VAL A 350 7.51 -10.73 -0.24
CA VAL A 350 8.51 -9.68 -0.47
C VAL A 350 8.35 -8.66 0.63
N GLY A 351 9.39 -8.48 1.45
CA GLY A 351 9.44 -7.47 2.48
C GLY A 351 9.74 -6.08 1.92
N THR A 352 9.43 -5.06 2.70
CA THR A 352 9.66 -3.66 2.33
C THR A 352 11.14 -3.33 2.09
N ASP A 353 12.04 -4.07 2.73
CA ASP A 353 13.49 -4.02 2.54
C ASP A 353 13.97 -4.72 1.25
N GLY A 354 13.05 -5.27 0.45
CA GLY A 354 13.35 -6.03 -0.76
C GLY A 354 13.73 -7.49 -0.51
N SER A 355 13.68 -7.96 0.74
CA SER A 355 13.88 -9.38 1.07
C SER A 355 12.82 -10.26 0.39
N LEU A 356 13.23 -11.42 -0.14
CA LEU A 356 12.32 -12.40 -0.72
C LEU A 356 12.35 -13.68 0.13
N VAL A 357 11.20 -14.02 0.71
CA VAL A 357 10.97 -15.25 1.47
C VAL A 357 10.08 -16.17 0.64
N ALA A 358 10.52 -17.41 0.44
CA ALA A 358 9.70 -18.47 -0.16
C ALA A 358 9.32 -19.47 0.93
N LEU A 359 8.03 -19.61 1.19
CA LEU A 359 7.50 -20.51 2.21
C LEU A 359 7.14 -21.87 1.60
N GLU A 360 7.49 -22.92 2.33
CA GLU A 360 7.06 -24.30 2.09
C GLU A 360 6.24 -24.83 3.28
N ASN A 361 5.54 -25.95 3.07
CA ASN A 361 4.79 -26.59 4.14
C ASN A 361 5.73 -27.33 5.10
N GLY A 362 5.59 -27.09 6.41
CA GLY A 362 6.37 -27.80 7.43
C GLY A 362 6.16 -27.27 8.84
N ASN A 363 6.91 -27.84 9.79
CA ASN A 363 7.03 -27.28 11.13
C ASN A 363 8.12 -26.19 11.13
N PRO A 364 7.77 -24.91 11.36
CA PRO A 364 8.73 -23.81 11.32
C PRO A 364 9.85 -23.93 12.38
N GLU A 365 9.59 -24.60 13.51
CA GLU A 365 10.58 -24.82 14.56
C GLU A 365 11.55 -25.96 14.25
N GLY A 366 11.22 -26.82 13.27
CA GLY A 366 12.05 -27.96 12.87
C GLY A 366 13.21 -27.60 11.93
N VAL A 367 13.23 -26.37 11.40
CA VAL A 367 14.22 -25.93 10.42
C VAL A 367 15.45 -25.35 11.14
N ALA A 368 16.44 -26.20 11.40
CA ALA A 368 17.73 -25.75 11.90
C ALA A 368 18.60 -25.24 10.75
N VAL A 369 18.70 -23.92 10.55
CA VAL A 369 19.75 -23.34 9.71
C VAL A 369 21.09 -23.58 10.41
N ARG A 370 21.97 -24.35 9.77
CA ARG A 370 23.17 -24.95 10.39
C ARG A 370 24.32 -23.97 10.70
N THR A 371 24.16 -22.68 10.50
CA THR A 371 25.19 -21.69 10.85
C THR A 371 24.56 -20.35 11.12
N ALA A 372 24.76 -19.80 12.32
CA ALA A 372 24.51 -18.40 12.60
C ALA A 372 25.35 -17.55 11.62
N PRO A 373 24.78 -16.48 11.03
CA PRO A 373 25.58 -15.49 10.33
C PRO A 373 26.67 -14.97 11.28
N ARG A 374 27.90 -14.83 10.78
CA ARG A 374 28.93 -14.11 11.53
C ARG A 374 28.41 -12.69 11.79
N PRO A 375 28.57 -12.14 13.00
CA PRO A 375 28.31 -10.73 13.22
C PRO A 375 29.11 -9.92 12.19
N VAL A 376 28.43 -9.01 11.50
CA VAL A 376 29.11 -8.01 10.68
C VAL A 376 29.92 -7.17 11.65
N GLU A 377 31.25 -7.25 11.57
CA GLU A 377 32.12 -6.32 12.26
C GLU A 377 31.83 -4.92 11.70
N THR A 378 31.11 -4.11 12.48
CA THR A 378 31.06 -2.67 12.26
C THR A 378 32.45 -2.14 12.59
N GLY A 379 33.32 -2.07 11.58
CA GLY A 379 34.61 -1.43 11.74
C GLY A 379 34.38 0.00 12.24
N GLU A 380 34.85 0.30 13.45
CA GLU A 380 34.96 1.67 13.94
C GLU A 380 35.90 2.44 13.00
N ILE A 381 35.33 3.13 12.02
CA ILE A 381 36.07 4.11 11.23
C ILE A 381 36.23 5.33 12.13
N ASN A 382 37.48 5.60 12.51
CA ASN A 382 37.88 6.74 13.32
C ASN A 382 37.18 8.05 12.89
N VAL A 383 36.69 8.72 13.92
CA VAL A 383 35.86 9.94 13.90
C VAL A 383 36.56 11.09 13.18
N SER A 384 35.92 11.62 12.15
CA SER A 384 36.01 13.05 11.86
C SER A 384 34.60 13.63 11.94
N GLN A 385 34.29 14.31 13.05
CA GLN A 385 33.23 15.32 13.05
C GLN A 385 33.58 16.34 11.96
N GLY A 386 32.66 16.58 11.03
CA GLY A 386 32.93 17.48 9.91
C GLY A 386 31.68 17.80 9.13
N THR A 387 31.75 18.90 8.38
CA THR A 387 30.73 19.27 7.41
C THR A 387 30.90 18.45 6.15
N ILE A 388 29.83 17.78 5.71
CA ILE A 388 29.78 17.02 4.46
C ILE A 388 28.73 17.60 3.51
N PRO A 389 28.91 17.51 2.19
CA PRO A 389 27.85 17.83 1.24
C PRO A 389 26.65 16.89 1.39
N ALA A 390 25.43 17.40 1.17
CA ALA A 390 24.19 16.61 1.18
C ALA A 390 24.25 15.34 0.30
N ALA A 391 24.93 15.40 -0.84
CA ALA A 391 25.10 14.23 -1.73
C ALA A 391 25.91 13.07 -1.12
N GLN A 392 26.67 13.31 -0.05
CA GLN A 392 27.48 12.30 0.64
C GLN A 392 26.81 11.72 1.89
N ALA A 393 25.70 12.29 2.35
CA ALA A 393 25.07 11.94 3.62
C ALA A 393 24.86 10.44 3.81
N ARG A 394 24.45 9.74 2.74
CA ARG A 394 24.25 8.29 2.71
C ARG A 394 25.43 7.48 3.27
N ALA A 395 26.67 7.86 2.92
CA ALA A 395 27.87 7.13 3.32
C ALA A 395 28.21 7.29 4.81
N TYR A 396 27.50 8.18 5.51
CA TYR A 396 27.72 8.53 6.91
C TYR A 396 26.50 8.23 7.80
N ALA A 397 25.57 7.38 7.35
CA ALA A 397 24.44 6.92 8.17
C ALA A 397 24.92 6.30 9.51
N GLY A 398 24.14 6.51 10.57
CA GLY A 398 24.48 6.16 11.97
C GLY A 398 25.53 7.08 12.61
N ARG A 399 25.85 8.23 12.01
CA ARG A 399 26.83 9.19 12.53
C ARG A 399 26.24 10.58 12.64
N THR A 400 26.64 11.31 13.68
CA THR A 400 26.37 12.75 13.80
C THR A 400 27.30 13.55 12.88
N MET A 401 26.71 14.20 11.88
CA MET A 401 27.43 15.03 10.90
C MET A 401 26.76 16.40 10.76
N THR A 402 27.47 17.38 10.23
CA THR A 402 26.86 18.59 9.69
C THR A 402 26.72 18.44 8.19
N VAL A 403 25.51 18.48 7.68
CA VAL A 403 25.22 18.32 6.25
C VAL A 403 24.95 19.69 5.62
N ASP A 404 25.75 20.06 4.61
CA ASP A 404 25.67 21.35 3.90
C ASP A 404 25.08 21.15 2.49
N GLY A 405 24.15 22.02 2.11
CA GLY A 405 23.61 22.06 0.74
C GLY A 405 22.46 23.04 0.56
N GLU A 406 22.00 23.18 -0.67
CA GLU A 406 20.85 24.00 -1.02
C GLU A 406 19.56 23.17 -1.03
N ILE A 407 18.51 23.64 -0.35
CA ILE A 407 17.21 22.97 -0.35
C ILE A 407 16.42 23.31 -1.62
N ASN A 408 15.84 22.30 -2.25
CA ASN A 408 15.06 22.40 -3.49
C ASN A 408 13.55 22.57 -3.24
N GLU A 409 13.00 21.94 -2.19
CA GLU A 409 11.57 22.00 -1.88
C GLU A 409 11.34 21.89 -0.37
N VAL A 410 10.35 22.66 0.11
CA VAL A 410 9.85 22.65 1.48
C VAL A 410 8.36 22.36 1.46
N PHE A 411 7.91 21.33 2.19
CA PHE A 411 6.49 20.98 2.27
C PHE A 411 6.15 20.33 3.63
N SER A 412 4.86 20.18 3.92
CA SER A 412 4.36 19.49 5.11
C SER A 412 3.31 18.47 4.71
N ASN A 413 3.30 17.33 5.40
CA ASN A 413 2.26 16.30 5.28
C ASN A 413 1.34 16.29 6.52
N GLY A 414 1.37 17.35 7.34
CA GLY A 414 0.58 17.41 8.57
C GLY A 414 1.10 16.54 9.74
N LYS A 415 2.08 15.65 9.51
CA LYS A 415 2.85 14.90 10.53
C LYS A 415 4.31 15.37 10.66
N ALA A 416 4.89 15.94 9.60
CA ALA A 416 6.24 16.53 9.60
C ALA A 416 6.38 17.62 8.53
N VAL A 417 7.35 18.52 8.73
CA VAL A 417 7.87 19.43 7.69
C VAL A 417 9.12 18.80 7.07
N TYR A 418 9.21 18.84 5.74
CA TYR A 418 10.28 18.27 4.93
C TYR A 418 11.09 19.39 4.30
N LEU A 419 12.41 19.37 4.49
CA LEU A 419 13.37 20.21 3.77
C LEU A 419 14.21 19.30 2.86
N THR A 420 13.94 19.33 1.56
CA THR A 420 14.55 18.40 0.60
C THR A 420 15.67 19.06 -0.18
N TYR A 421 16.74 18.33 -0.48
CA TYR A 421 17.89 18.84 -1.24
C TYR A 421 17.85 18.45 -2.73
N HIS A 422 16.80 17.74 -3.14
CA HIS A 422 16.55 17.33 -4.53
C HIS A 422 15.05 17.11 -4.75
N LYS A 423 14.57 17.25 -6.00
CA LYS A 423 13.19 16.96 -6.41
C LYS A 423 13.14 16.01 -7.62
N PRO A 424 12.54 14.81 -7.53
CA PRO A 424 11.97 14.21 -6.32
C PRO A 424 13.05 13.89 -5.28
N HIS A 425 12.68 13.85 -3.99
CA HIS A 425 13.63 13.63 -2.90
C HIS A 425 14.16 12.20 -2.81
N ALA A 426 13.45 11.22 -3.37
CA ALA A 426 13.78 9.80 -3.29
C ALA A 426 15.25 9.50 -3.68
N GLY A 427 15.95 8.81 -2.80
CA GLY A 427 17.37 8.49 -2.85
C GLY A 427 18.31 9.55 -2.26
N HIS A 428 17.83 10.77 -2.00
CA HIS A 428 18.63 11.95 -1.65
C HIS A 428 18.43 12.41 -0.20
N PHE A 429 19.40 13.16 0.32
CA PHE A 429 19.33 13.70 1.68
C PHE A 429 18.17 14.67 1.87
N LEU A 430 17.52 14.56 3.03
CA LEU A 430 16.47 15.47 3.48
C LEU A 430 16.50 15.68 4.98
N VAL A 431 15.78 16.71 5.44
CA VAL A 431 15.58 16.98 6.86
C VAL A 431 14.09 16.89 7.18
N ARG A 432 13.75 16.17 8.25
CA ARG A 432 12.37 16.07 8.75
C ARG A 432 12.27 16.73 10.12
N ILE A 433 11.29 17.61 10.25
CA ILE A 433 10.92 18.23 11.53
C ILE A 433 9.54 17.68 11.91
N LEU A 434 9.53 16.72 12.83
CA LEU A 434 8.30 16.02 13.23
C LEU A 434 7.35 16.97 13.97
N LYS A 435 6.04 16.74 13.84
CA LYS A 435 4.99 17.57 14.47
C LYS A 435 5.15 17.74 15.97
N LYS A 436 5.63 16.70 16.67
CA LYS A 436 5.92 16.75 18.11
C LYS A 436 6.97 17.81 18.47
N ASP A 437 7.84 18.17 17.53
CA ASP A 437 8.96 19.10 17.72
C ASP A 437 8.64 20.51 17.23
N TRP A 438 7.50 20.75 16.56
CA TRP A 438 7.14 22.06 16.02
C TRP A 438 7.07 23.15 17.09
N GLY A 439 6.66 22.80 18.32
CA GLY A 439 6.60 23.74 19.45
C GLY A 439 7.96 24.27 19.90
N ASN A 440 9.07 23.65 19.48
CA ASN A 440 10.43 24.11 19.78
C ASN A 440 10.88 25.25 18.85
N PHE A 441 10.14 25.52 17.77
CA PHE A 441 10.44 26.57 16.80
C PHE A 441 9.58 27.80 17.09
N VAL A 442 10.20 28.98 17.13
CA VAL A 442 9.51 30.26 17.40
C VAL A 442 8.46 30.59 16.34
N THR A 443 8.76 30.22 15.09
CA THR A 443 7.87 30.35 13.93
C THR A 443 7.73 28.96 13.31
N SER A 444 6.60 28.68 12.65
CA SER A 444 6.42 27.40 11.96
C SER A 444 7.62 27.10 11.07
N PRO A 445 8.19 25.88 11.08
CA PRO A 445 9.28 25.55 10.18
C PRO A 445 8.90 25.76 8.70
N LEU A 446 7.61 25.57 8.36
CA LEU A 446 7.08 25.82 7.01
C LEU A 446 7.12 27.30 6.61
N ASP A 447 7.04 28.21 7.58
CA ASP A 447 7.13 29.66 7.37
C ASP A 447 8.58 30.18 7.49
N THR A 448 9.47 29.37 8.06
CA THR A 448 10.87 29.74 8.34
C THR A 448 11.80 29.43 7.18
N TYR A 449 11.61 28.28 6.54
CA TYR A 449 12.49 27.77 5.50
C TYR A 449 11.84 27.81 4.12
N THR A 450 12.63 28.14 3.10
CA THR A 450 12.16 28.26 1.72
C THR A 450 13.12 27.63 0.73
N ALA A 451 12.60 27.11 -0.39
CA ALA A 451 13.41 26.57 -1.48
C ALA A 451 14.44 27.61 -1.97
N GLY A 452 15.65 27.14 -2.30
CA GLY A 452 16.81 27.94 -2.69
C GLY A 452 17.69 28.39 -1.52
N GLN A 453 17.27 28.20 -0.26
CA GLN A 453 18.15 28.48 0.88
C GLN A 453 19.27 27.44 0.99
N ARG A 454 20.48 27.90 1.29
CA ARG A 454 21.57 27.01 1.68
C ARG A 454 21.54 26.78 3.19
N LEU A 455 21.45 25.52 3.59
CA LEU A 455 21.37 25.12 4.99
C LEU A 455 22.58 24.28 5.38
N ARG A 456 23.00 24.42 6.64
CA ARG A 456 23.86 23.47 7.35
C ARG A 456 23.06 22.84 8.48
N VAL A 457 22.92 21.53 8.42
CA VAL A 457 22.05 20.80 9.34
C VAL A 457 22.87 19.78 10.12
N THR A 458 22.86 19.90 11.45
CA THR A 458 23.64 19.03 12.34
C THR A 458 22.73 18.05 13.06
N GLY A 459 23.06 16.78 12.96
CA GLY A 459 22.30 15.70 13.58
C GLY A 459 22.86 14.34 13.19
N GLU A 460 22.33 13.29 13.82
CA GLU A 460 22.57 11.93 13.37
C GLU A 460 21.90 11.70 12.01
N ILE A 461 22.66 11.16 11.06
CA ILE A 461 22.11 10.75 9.77
C ILE A 461 21.47 9.38 9.96
N GLU A 462 20.15 9.34 9.85
CA GLU A 462 19.31 8.15 9.93
C GLU A 462 18.72 7.82 8.54
N TRP A 463 17.68 6.99 8.51
CA TRP A 463 16.97 6.60 7.29
C TRP A 463 15.48 6.93 7.35
N TYR A 464 14.92 7.26 6.19
CA TYR A 464 13.48 7.37 5.98
C TYR A 464 13.16 6.96 4.55
N GLN A 465 12.45 5.83 4.36
CA GLN A 465 12.02 5.35 3.05
C GLN A 465 13.14 5.33 1.97
N GLY A 466 14.34 4.90 2.37
CA GLY A 466 15.52 4.79 1.52
C GLY A 466 16.37 6.06 1.47
N ASP A 467 15.90 7.18 2.04
CA ASP A 467 16.56 8.48 2.04
C ASP A 467 17.39 8.68 3.31
N PRO A 468 18.65 9.15 3.20
CA PRO A 468 19.38 9.59 4.38
C PRO A 468 18.70 10.85 4.95
N VAL A 469 18.41 10.84 6.25
CA VAL A 469 17.63 11.91 6.89
C VAL A 469 18.30 12.40 8.16
N ILE A 470 18.20 13.70 8.45
CA ILE A 470 18.35 14.20 9.82
C ILE A 470 16.97 14.56 10.36
N TYR A 471 16.60 14.01 11.50
CA TYR A 471 15.45 14.47 12.28
C TYR A 471 15.88 15.69 13.11
N ALA A 472 15.34 16.85 12.76
CA ALA A 472 15.63 18.09 13.48
C ALA A 472 14.54 18.32 14.54
N HIS A 473 14.98 18.38 15.80
CA HIS A 473 14.15 18.56 16.98
C HIS A 473 14.15 20.00 17.49
N ALA A 474 15.17 20.78 17.15
CA ALA A 474 15.33 22.17 17.60
C ALA A 474 15.96 23.04 16.50
N PRO A 475 15.72 24.38 16.53
CA PRO A 475 16.20 25.29 15.50
C PRO A 475 17.73 25.43 15.45
N ASP A 476 18.44 25.18 16.54
CA ASP A 476 19.91 25.22 16.61
C ASP A 476 20.60 24.12 15.77
N GLN A 477 19.86 23.06 15.41
CA GLN A 477 20.33 22.06 14.47
C GLN A 477 20.37 22.56 13.02
N ILE A 478 19.71 23.67 12.68
CA ILE A 478 19.56 24.15 11.31
C ILE A 478 20.10 25.58 11.19
N GLU A 479 21.29 25.73 10.61
CA GLU A 479 21.91 27.01 10.28
C GLU A 479 21.55 27.41 8.85
N ILE A 480 20.94 28.59 8.67
CA ILE A 480 20.77 29.21 7.34
C ILE A 480 22.09 29.89 7.00
N VAL A 481 22.77 29.40 5.96
CA VAL A 481 24.02 29.98 5.46
C VAL A 481 23.67 31.17 4.59
N ALA A 482 23.99 32.38 5.06
CA ALA A 482 23.88 33.57 4.22
C ALA A 482 24.90 33.49 3.08
N ASP A 483 24.49 33.79 1.85
CA ASP A 483 25.42 33.93 0.74
C ASP A 483 26.47 34.98 1.11
N GLU A 484 27.74 34.58 1.17
CA GLU A 484 28.84 35.53 1.14
C GLU A 484 28.72 36.29 -0.19
N ILE A 485 28.20 37.52 -0.13
CA ILE A 485 28.32 38.47 -1.22
C ILE A 485 29.82 38.59 -1.49
N ALA A 486 30.27 37.93 -2.55
CA ALA A 486 31.61 38.09 -3.06
C ALA A 486 31.78 39.56 -3.46
N PHE A 487 32.35 40.36 -2.55
CA PHE A 487 32.94 41.64 -2.88
C PHE A 487 34.06 41.38 -3.88
N ARG A 488 33.72 41.34 -5.17
CA ARG A 488 34.68 41.61 -6.23
C ARG A 488 34.96 43.11 -6.14
N GLY A 489 36.03 43.46 -5.44
CA GLY A 489 36.56 44.81 -5.42
C GLY A 489 36.91 45.25 -6.85
N ASP A 490 36.53 46.49 -7.15
CA ASP A 490 36.85 47.22 -8.38
C ASP A 490 38.37 47.39 -8.61
#